data_AF-A0A9X2CQA3-F1
#
_entry.id   AF-A0A9X2CQA3-F1
#
_cell.length_a   1.000
_cell.length_b   1.000
_cell.length_c   1.000
_cell.angle_alpha   90.00
_cell.angle_beta   90.00
_cell.angle_gamma   90.00
#
_symmetry.space_group_name_H-M   'P 1'
#
loop_
_entity.id
_entity.type
_entity.pdbx_description
1 polymer ?
#
loop_
_entity_poly.entity_id
_entity_poly.type
_entity_poly.pdbx_seq_one_letter_code
_entity_poly.pdbx_strand_id
1 'polypeptide(L)'
;MEGKKSNRTRIIGLRLTPDEYEKIEKKWQNSTCRKLSEYVRHSLFEKPIVTTYRNQSADDFMVEMGKLRKELNHVGNNFNQAVKKLHTLHGIAEFKNWLITYEVEKRTLFNKVDEIKTHIKKMAEIWLQ
;
A
#
# COMPACT_ATOMS: atom_id res chain seq x y z
N MET A 1 -18.54 -27.13 18.31
CA MET A 1 -17.92 -28.46 18.54
C MET A 1 -16.41 -28.28 18.56
N GLU A 2 -15.83 -28.30 19.76
CA GLU A 2 -14.39 -28.10 19.98
C GLU A 2 -13.60 -29.32 19.46
N GLY A 3 -12.95 -29.15 18.31
CA GLY A 3 -12.12 -30.20 17.72
C GLY A 3 -10.87 -30.44 18.56
N LYS A 4 -10.76 -31.61 19.19
CA LYS A 4 -9.53 -32.14 19.81
C LYS A 4 -8.34 -31.89 18.87
N LYS A 5 -7.33 -31.12 19.32
CA LYS A 5 -6.05 -30.96 18.62
C LYS A 5 -5.30 -32.30 18.64
N SER A 6 -5.58 -33.17 17.66
CA SER A 6 -4.82 -34.38 17.46
C SER A 6 -3.41 -34.03 17.01
N ASN A 7 -2.40 -34.47 17.77
CA ASN A 7 -1.01 -34.37 17.34
C ASN A 7 -0.80 -35.14 16.03
N ARG A 8 0.02 -34.60 15.14
CA ARG A 8 0.32 -35.21 13.84
C ARG A 8 1.38 -36.28 14.04
N THR A 9 1.03 -37.55 13.85
CA THR A 9 1.88 -38.71 14.20
C THR A 9 2.44 -39.45 12.98
N ARG A 10 1.95 -39.17 11.77
CA ARG A 10 2.41 -39.84 10.53
C ARG A 10 3.12 -38.87 9.59
N ILE A 11 4.17 -39.36 8.94
CA ILE A 11 4.98 -38.64 7.95
C ILE A 11 4.70 -39.23 6.57
N ILE A 12 4.54 -38.36 5.57
CA ILE A 12 4.48 -38.74 4.15
C ILE A 12 5.84 -38.36 3.55
N GLY A 13 6.67 -39.35 3.21
CA GLY A 13 7.93 -39.14 2.51
C GLY A 13 7.69 -39.14 0.99
N LEU A 14 7.95 -38.02 0.33
CA LEU A 14 7.85 -37.86 -1.12
C LEU A 14 9.22 -37.46 -1.67
N ARG A 15 9.70 -38.18 -2.68
CA ARG A 15 10.88 -37.76 -3.46
C ARG A 15 10.38 -36.92 -4.62
N LEU A 16 11.00 -35.75 -4.77
CA LEU A 16 10.70 -34.79 -5.84
C LEU A 16 11.96 -34.62 -6.68
N THR A 17 11.77 -34.45 -7.98
CA THR A 17 12.81 -33.90 -8.84
C THR A 17 13.05 -32.41 -8.50
N PRO A 18 14.23 -31.85 -8.86
CA PRO A 18 14.51 -30.43 -8.62
C PRO A 18 13.44 -29.50 -9.21
N ASP A 19 12.98 -29.78 -10.43
CA ASP A 19 11.97 -28.97 -11.13
C ASP A 19 10.60 -29.00 -10.43
N GLU A 20 10.22 -30.16 -9.89
CA GLU A 20 8.97 -30.31 -9.12
C GLU A 20 9.06 -29.55 -7.79
N TYR A 21 10.22 -29.62 -7.13
CA TYR A 21 10.46 -28.88 -5.90
C TYR A 21 10.42 -27.36 -6.13
N GLU A 22 11.06 -26.86 -7.19
CA GLU A 22 11.08 -25.43 -7.52
C GLU A 22 9.66 -24.90 -7.81
N LYS A 23 8.81 -25.69 -8.49
CA LYS A 23 7.40 -25.35 -8.72
C LYS A 23 6.62 -25.22 -7.41
N ILE A 24 6.85 -26.12 -6.46
CA ILE A 24 6.20 -26.09 -5.14
C ILE A 24 6.71 -24.90 -4.33
N GLU A 25 8.02 -24.62 -4.38
CA GLU A 25 8.64 -23.50 -3.67
C GLU A 25 8.13 -22.14 -4.19
N LYS A 26 8.05 -21.94 -5.51
CA LYS A 26 7.46 -20.72 -6.11
C LYS A 26 6.02 -20.50 -5.67
N LYS A 27 5.20 -21.56 -5.67
CA LYS A 27 3.81 -21.45 -5.22
C LYS A 27 3.70 -21.20 -3.71
N TRP A 28 4.59 -21.77 -2.91
CA TRP A 28 4.66 -21.51 -1.47
C TRP A 28 5.03 -20.06 -1.17
N GLN A 29 6.04 -19.51 -1.86
CA GLN A 29 6.46 -18.11 -1.71
C GLN A 29 5.33 -17.12 -2.04
N ASN A 30 4.44 -17.50 -2.96
CA ASN A 30 3.28 -16.68 -3.35
C ASN A 30 2.04 -16.91 -2.45
N SER A 31 2.14 -17.76 -1.43
CA SER A 31 1.03 -18.10 -0.52
C SER A 31 1.15 -17.38 0.83
N THR A 32 0.06 -17.37 1.61
CA THR A 32 0.03 -16.85 2.99
C THR A 32 0.71 -17.77 4.02
N CYS A 33 1.19 -18.94 3.60
CA CYS A 33 1.70 -19.98 4.51
C CYS A 33 3.13 -19.65 4.96
N ARG A 34 3.38 -19.63 6.28
CA ARG A 34 4.72 -19.36 6.83
C ARG A 34 5.70 -20.53 6.67
N LYS A 35 5.19 -21.75 6.52
CA LYS A 35 6.00 -22.97 6.40
C LYS A 35 5.61 -23.74 5.15
N LEU A 36 6.59 -24.30 4.44
CA LEU A 36 6.35 -25.18 3.29
C LEU A 36 5.41 -26.34 3.65
N SER A 37 5.58 -26.94 4.82
CA SER A 37 4.71 -28.03 5.28
C SER A 37 3.25 -27.61 5.49
N GLU A 38 3.00 -26.34 5.81
CA GLU A 38 1.64 -25.78 5.93
C GLU A 38 1.01 -25.63 4.56
N TYR A 39 1.75 -25.05 3.61
CA TYR A 39 1.35 -24.93 2.21
C TYR A 39 1.00 -26.29 1.58
N VAL A 40 1.89 -27.28 1.70
CA VAL A 40 1.67 -28.63 1.16
C VAL A 40 0.41 -29.28 1.76
N ARG A 41 0.14 -29.09 3.05
CA ARG A 41 -1.09 -29.61 3.68
C ARG A 41 -2.33 -28.91 3.16
N HIS A 42 -2.31 -27.59 3.02
CA HIS A 42 -3.46 -26.88 2.45
C HIS A 42 -3.70 -27.31 0.99
N SER A 43 -2.63 -27.55 0.22
CA SER A 43 -2.72 -28.04 -1.16
C SER A 43 -3.27 -29.46 -1.27
N LEU A 44 -2.89 -30.36 -0.34
CA LEU A 44 -3.31 -31.76 -0.36
C LEU A 44 -4.74 -31.98 0.16
N PHE A 45 -5.17 -31.19 1.14
CA PHE A 45 -6.46 -31.36 1.81
C PHE A 45 -7.53 -30.38 1.34
N GLU A 46 -7.31 -29.71 0.19
CA GLU A 46 -8.25 -28.77 -0.45
C GLU A 46 -8.85 -27.73 0.51
N LYS A 47 -8.14 -27.45 1.61
CA LYS A 47 -8.47 -26.29 2.44
C LYS A 47 -8.20 -25.10 1.55
N PRO A 48 -9.10 -24.10 1.48
CA PRO A 48 -8.88 -22.93 0.64
C PRO A 48 -7.50 -22.38 0.98
N ILE A 49 -6.53 -22.69 0.11
CA ILE A 49 -5.31 -21.92 0.04
C ILE A 49 -5.89 -20.63 -0.48
N VAL A 50 -6.08 -19.67 0.42
CA VAL A 50 -6.09 -18.28 0.03
C VAL A 50 -4.69 -18.08 -0.53
N THR A 51 -4.55 -18.50 -1.80
CA THR A 51 -3.51 -18.06 -2.68
C THR A 51 -3.81 -16.60 -2.63
N THR A 52 -3.03 -15.88 -1.84
CA THR A 52 -2.96 -14.47 -1.99
C THR A 52 -2.52 -14.32 -3.43
N TYR A 53 -3.50 -14.18 -4.32
CA TYR A 53 -3.61 -12.95 -5.05
C TYR A 53 -3.52 -11.85 -3.98
N ARG A 54 -2.30 -11.62 -3.49
CA ARG A 54 -1.90 -10.37 -2.91
C ARG A 54 -2.16 -9.50 -4.10
N ASN A 55 -3.34 -8.89 -4.10
CA ASN A 55 -3.81 -8.16 -5.24
C ASN A 55 -2.74 -7.08 -5.37
N GLN A 56 -1.80 -7.30 -6.29
CA GLN A 56 -0.61 -6.46 -6.39
C GLN A 56 -1.09 -5.02 -6.52
N SER A 57 -2.23 -4.84 -7.21
CA SER A 57 -3.01 -3.61 -7.29
C SER A 57 -3.48 -3.05 -5.93
N ALA A 58 -3.90 -3.87 -4.96
CA ALA A 58 -4.31 -3.41 -3.63
C ALA A 58 -3.11 -3.05 -2.71
N ASP A 59 -2.00 -3.77 -2.85
CA ASP A 59 -0.77 -3.46 -2.13
C ASP A 59 -0.08 -2.21 -2.71
N ASP A 60 -0.01 -2.11 -4.04
CA ASP A 60 0.44 -0.93 -4.76
C ASP A 60 -0.47 0.27 -4.43
N PHE A 61 -1.78 0.04 -4.29
CA PHE A 61 -2.72 1.05 -3.81
C PHE A 61 -2.36 1.54 -2.40
N MET A 62 -2.07 0.66 -1.44
CA MET A 62 -1.69 1.07 -0.08
C MET A 62 -0.36 1.83 -0.06
N VAL A 63 0.59 1.48 -0.94
CA VAL A 63 1.86 2.20 -1.08
C VAL A 63 1.64 3.62 -1.63
N GLU A 64 0.85 3.76 -2.70
CA GLU A 64 0.56 5.07 -3.28
C GLU A 64 -0.29 5.95 -2.36
N MET A 65 -1.26 5.37 -1.64
CA MET A 65 -2.02 6.08 -0.60
C MET A 65 -1.13 6.55 0.57
N GLY A 66 -0.09 5.76 0.90
CA GLY A 66 0.92 6.14 1.89
C GLY A 66 1.74 7.36 1.45
N LYS A 67 2.18 7.39 0.18
CA LYS A 67 2.90 8.54 -0.42
C LYS A 67 2.02 9.78 -0.43
N LEU A 68 0.77 9.62 -0.88
CA LEU A 68 -0.23 10.68 -0.92
C LEU A 68 -0.45 11.35 0.44
N ARG A 69 -0.64 10.54 1.49
CA ARG A 69 -0.83 11.04 2.85
C ARG A 69 0.37 11.87 3.31
N LYS A 70 1.58 11.47 2.94
CA LYS A 70 2.82 12.17 3.31
C LYS A 70 2.94 13.52 2.61
N GLU A 71 2.56 13.60 1.33
CA GLU A 71 2.57 14.85 0.57
C GLU A 71 1.54 15.85 1.10
N LEU A 72 0.31 15.41 1.38
CA LEU A 72 -0.73 16.26 1.97
C LEU A 72 -0.31 16.81 3.34
N ASN A 73 0.36 16.00 4.17
CA ASN A 73 0.90 16.48 5.44
C ASN A 73 1.98 17.56 5.25
N HIS A 74 2.82 17.44 4.22
CA HIS A 74 3.81 18.48 3.90
C HIS A 74 3.15 19.79 3.49
N VAL A 75 2.12 19.72 2.63
CA VAL A 75 1.32 20.90 2.25
C VAL A 75 0.71 21.56 3.48
N GLY A 76 0.02 20.79 4.33
CA GLY A 76 -0.63 21.33 5.53
C GLY A 76 0.36 22.02 6.47
N ASN A 77 1.56 21.45 6.62
CA ASN A 77 2.63 22.05 7.40
C ASN A 77 3.15 23.36 6.79
N ASN A 78 3.29 23.44 5.48
CA ASN A 78 3.73 24.66 4.79
C ASN A 78 2.67 25.76 4.89
N PHE A 79 1.40 25.41 4.70
CA PHE A 79 0.28 26.33 4.88
C PHE A 79 0.21 26.88 6.31
N ASN A 80 0.34 26.02 7.33
CA ASN A 80 0.38 26.45 8.72
C ASN A 80 1.56 27.39 9.01
N GLN A 81 2.71 27.19 8.37
CA GLN A 81 3.85 28.10 8.48
C GLN A 81 3.56 29.45 7.81
N ALA A 82 2.93 29.45 6.64
CA ALA A 82 2.55 30.67 5.93
C ALA A 82 1.52 31.50 6.73
N VAL A 83 0.54 30.84 7.35
CA VAL A 83 -0.44 31.48 8.25
C VAL A 83 0.23 32.03 9.51
N LYS A 84 1.15 31.30 10.14
CA LYS A 84 1.92 31.82 11.28
C LYS A 84 2.72 33.07 10.92
N LYS A 85 3.36 33.09 9.75
CA LYS A 85 4.08 34.27 9.25
C LYS A 85 3.14 35.46 9.04
N LEU A 86 1.94 35.25 8.51
CA LEU A 86 0.93 36.30 8.33
C LEU A 86 0.61 37.03 9.63
N HIS A 87 0.43 36.30 10.72
CA HIS A 87 0.14 36.88 12.04
C HIS A 87 1.29 37.72 12.63
N THR A 88 2.49 37.62 12.07
CA THR A 88 3.68 38.36 12.51
C THR A 88 4.02 39.56 11.63
N LEU A 89 3.29 39.77 10.52
CA LEU A 89 3.51 40.89 9.61
C LEU A 89 2.89 42.18 10.17
N HIS A 90 3.67 43.27 10.17
CA HIS A 90 3.26 44.57 10.71
C HIS A 90 3.20 45.69 9.65
N GLY A 91 3.58 45.43 8.39
CA GLY A 91 3.65 46.43 7.31
C GLY A 91 3.02 46.03 5.96
N ILE A 92 2.48 47.03 5.25
CA ILE A 92 1.74 46.87 3.96
C ILE A 92 2.62 46.30 2.83
N ALA A 93 3.91 46.63 2.80
CA ALA A 93 4.83 46.11 1.77
C ALA A 93 5.14 44.62 1.97
N GLU A 94 5.28 44.17 3.22
CA GLU A 94 5.49 42.77 3.57
C GLU A 94 4.24 41.94 3.31
N PHE A 95 3.06 42.52 3.53
CA PHE A 95 1.77 41.91 3.19
C PHE A 95 1.61 41.65 1.68
N LYS A 96 2.08 42.58 0.83
CA LYS A 96 2.06 42.42 -0.64
C LYS A 96 2.94 41.26 -1.10
N ASN A 97 4.18 41.17 -0.58
CA ASN A 97 5.06 40.03 -0.87
C ASN A 97 4.47 38.71 -0.37
N TRP A 98 3.85 38.73 0.82
CA TRP A 98 3.18 37.55 1.36
C TRP A 98 2.01 37.09 0.50
N LEU A 99 1.18 38.02 -0.01
CA LEU A 99 0.04 37.70 -0.86
C LEU A 99 0.49 36.99 -2.16
N ILE A 100 1.60 37.45 -2.75
CA ILE A 100 2.20 36.82 -3.93
C ILE A 100 2.70 35.41 -3.60
N THR A 101 3.42 35.22 -2.50
CA THR A 101 3.88 33.90 -2.06
C THR A 101 2.70 32.95 -1.80
N TYR A 102 1.65 33.46 -1.14
CA TYR A 102 0.44 32.70 -0.86
C TYR A 102 -0.29 32.26 -2.14
N GLU A 103 -0.42 33.14 -3.13
CA GLU A 103 -1.04 32.77 -4.41
C GLU A 103 -0.25 31.68 -5.16
N VAL A 104 1.08 31.76 -5.13
CA VAL A 104 1.95 30.73 -5.72
C VAL A 104 1.82 29.41 -4.98
N GLU A 105 1.85 29.41 -3.65
CA GLU A 105 1.68 28.20 -2.84
C GLU A 105 0.29 27.57 -3.03
N LYS A 106 -0.76 28.41 -3.07
CA LYS A 106 -2.13 27.97 -3.38
C LYS A 106 -2.21 27.32 -4.76
N ARG A 107 -1.58 27.91 -5.78
CA ARG A 107 -1.56 27.33 -7.14
C ARG A 107 -0.83 26.00 -7.18
N THR A 108 0.32 25.90 -6.51
CA THR A 108 1.07 24.64 -6.37
C THR A 108 0.24 23.57 -5.67
N LEU A 109 -0.51 23.93 -4.63
CA LEU A 109 -1.43 23.03 -3.96
C LEU A 109 -2.53 22.54 -4.91
N PHE A 110 -3.21 23.43 -5.62
CA PHE A 110 -4.25 23.03 -6.56
C PHE A 110 -3.73 22.11 -7.66
N ASN A 111 -2.52 22.37 -8.19
CA ASN A 111 -1.89 21.48 -9.17
C ASN A 111 -1.62 20.09 -8.59
N LYS A 112 -1.13 20.01 -7.35
CA LYS A 112 -0.92 18.73 -6.66
C LYS A 112 -2.23 17.99 -6.42
N VAL A 113 -3.31 18.68 -6.03
CA VAL A 113 -4.65 18.06 -5.92
C VAL A 113 -5.12 17.47 -7.25
N ASP A 114 -4.81 18.13 -8.36
CA ASP A 114 -5.20 17.64 -9.69
C ASP A 114 -4.40 16.42 -10.16
N GLU A 115 -3.09 16.39 -9.85
CA GLU A 115 -2.26 15.18 -10.02
C GLU A 115 -2.84 14.01 -9.22
N ILE A 116 -3.24 14.25 -7.97
CA ILE A 116 -3.84 13.25 -7.09
C ILE A 116 -5.13 12.68 -7.70
N LYS A 117 -6.02 13.56 -8.19
CA LYS A 117 -7.25 13.13 -8.89
C LYS A 117 -6.94 12.27 -10.11
N THR A 118 -5.89 12.62 -10.85
CA THR A 118 -5.44 11.89 -12.04
C THR A 118 -4.92 10.50 -11.67
N HIS A 119 -4.14 10.37 -10.59
CA HIS A 119 -3.67 9.08 -10.09
C HIS A 119 -4.83 8.19 -9.60
N ILE A 120 -5.79 8.77 -8.87
CA ILE A 120 -7.01 8.06 -8.45
C ILE A 120 -7.80 7.54 -9.65
N LYS A 121 -7.95 8.36 -10.71
CA LYS A 121 -8.67 7.95 -11.93
C LYS A 121 -7.99 6.78 -12.64
N LYS A 122 -6.67 6.84 -12.85
CA LYS A 122 -5.91 5.73 -13.46
C LYS A 122 -6.02 4.44 -12.65
N MET A 123 -6.07 4.53 -11.32
CA MET A 123 -6.23 3.36 -10.45
C MET A 123 -7.65 2.79 -10.50
N ALA A 124 -8.68 3.63 -10.58
CA ALA A 124 -10.06 3.19 -10.77
C ALA A 124 -10.25 2.45 -12.11
N GLU A 125 -9.56 2.90 -13.16
CA GLU A 125 -9.54 2.22 -14.48
C GLU A 125 -8.90 0.83 -14.40
N ILE A 126 -7.79 0.67 -13.65
CA ILE A 126 -7.12 -0.63 -13.44
C ILE A 126 -7.96 -1.57 -12.58
N TRP A 127 -8.73 -1.05 -11.60
CA TRP A 127 -9.59 -1.87 -10.73
C TRP A 127 -10.86 -2.39 -11.43
N LEU A 128 -11.36 -1.66 -12.43
CA LEU A 128 -12.56 -2.03 -13.20
C LEU A 128 -12.27 -2.99 -14.38
N GLN A 129 -11.00 -3.32 -14.64
CA GLN A 129 -10.56 -4.35 -15.60
C GLN A 129 -10.42 -5.71 -14.91
#